data_AF-A0A946MYD5-F1
#
_entry.id   AF-A0A946MYD5-F1
#
_cell.length_a   1.000
_cell.length_b   1.000
_cell.length_c   1.000
_cell.angle_alpha   90.00
_cell.angle_beta   90.00
_cell.angle_gamma   90.00
#
_symmetry.space_group_name_H-M   'P 1'
#
loop_
_entity.id
_entity.type
_entity.pdbx_description
1 polymer ?
#
loop_
_entity_poly.entity_id
_entity_poly.type
_entity_poly.pdbx_seq_one_letter_code
_entity_poly.pdbx_strand_id
1 'polypeptide(L)'
;MFDLGWTELLVIGIVSLIVVGPKDLPVLFRKAGQFIGKAKGMAREFSRAMDQAADESGVKDVTKTLNTVTNPIRSSLDGVTEATKSFKNWNPNIEASGL
;
A
#
# COMPACT_ATOMS: atom_id res chain seq x y z
N MET A 1 -11.26 16.66 6.41
CA MET A 1 -10.80 16.88 7.80
C MET A 1 -9.47 16.19 8.14
N PHE A 2 -8.70 15.76 7.13
CA PHE A 2 -7.25 15.60 7.22
C PHE A 2 -6.72 16.18 5.92
N ASP A 3 -6.30 17.45 5.98
CA ASP A 3 -5.67 18.08 4.83
C ASP A 3 -4.25 17.54 4.82
N LEU A 4 -3.93 16.64 3.88
CA LEU A 4 -2.57 16.12 3.69
C LEU A 4 -1.72 17.24 3.08
N GLY A 5 -1.51 18.30 3.86
CA GLY A 5 -0.74 19.48 3.50
C GLY A 5 0.69 19.39 4.01
N TRP A 6 1.48 20.40 3.64
CA TRP A 6 2.84 20.58 4.15
C TRP A 6 2.90 20.65 5.68
N THR A 7 1.87 21.23 6.30
CA THR A 7 1.76 21.38 7.75
C THR A 7 1.64 20.03 8.46
N GLU A 8 0.75 19.14 8.02
CA GLU A 8 0.60 17.80 8.59
C GLU A 8 1.87 16.96 8.44
N LEU A 9 2.55 17.03 7.29
CA LEU A 9 3.84 16.35 7.13
C LEU A 9 4.89 16.86 8.12
N LEU A 10 4.89 18.17 8.41
CA LEU A 10 5.79 18.76 9.40
C LEU A 10 5.47 18.26 10.81
N VAL A 11 4.18 18.18 11.17
CA VAL A 11 3.74 17.63 12.47
C VAL A 11 4.14 16.16 12.60
N ILE A 12 3.88 15.33 11.58
CA ILE A 12 4.30 13.92 11.57
C ILE A 12 5.83 13.82 11.68
N GLY A 13 6.56 14.70 10.99
CA GLY A 13 8.01 14.79 11.09
C GLY A 13 8.48 15.03 12.53
N ILE A 14 7.94 16.04 13.21
CA ILE A 14 8.26 16.35 14.61
C ILE A 14 7.94 15.17 15.53
N VAL A 15 6.73 14.60 15.42
CA VAL A 15 6.33 13.45 16.25
C VAL A 15 7.27 12.26 16.02
N SER A 16 7.62 12.00 14.77
CA SER A 16 8.55 10.92 14.42
C SER A 16 9.95 11.16 15.00
N LEU A 17 10.44 12.41 15.02
CA LEU A 17 11.72 12.76 15.67
C LEU A 17 11.70 12.50 17.18
N ILE A 18 10.56 12.73 17.85
CA ILE A 18 10.43 12.49 19.29
C ILE A 18 10.38 10.99 19.60
N VAL A 19 9.56 10.24 18.85
CA VAL A 19 9.30 8.82 19.11
C VAL A 19 10.50 7.95 18.72
N VAL A 20 11.06 8.19 17.54
CA VAL A 20 12.14 7.37 16.96
C VAL A 20 13.51 7.95 17.28
N GLY A 21 13.61 9.28 17.36
CA GLY A 21 14.88 9.98 17.54
C GLY A 21 15.38 10.64 16.23
N PRO A 22 15.99 11.84 16.32
CA PRO A 22 16.43 12.60 15.15
C PRO A 22 17.59 11.97 14.39
N LYS A 23 18.38 11.12 15.05
CA LYS A 23 19.51 10.41 14.42
C LYS A 23 19.09 9.08 13.80
N ASP A 24 18.01 8.47 14.30
CA ASP A 24 17.60 7.13 13.86
C ASP A 24 16.67 7.18 12.65
N LEU A 25 15.80 8.19 12.53
CA LEU A 25 14.98 8.42 11.33
C LEU A 25 15.78 8.40 10.02
N PRO A 26 16.86 9.21 9.84
CA PRO A 26 17.62 9.20 8.59
C PRO A 26 18.32 7.86 8.34
N VAL A 27 18.75 7.15 9.40
CA VAL A 27 19.36 5.82 9.27
C VAL A 27 18.32 4.79 8.82
N LEU A 28 17.11 4.84 9.37
CA LEU A 28 16.00 3.97 8.97
C LEU A 28 15.59 4.25 7.53
N PHE A 29 15.45 5.52 7.12
CA PHE A 29 15.17 5.87 5.72
C PHE A 29 16.27 5.39 4.78
N ARG A 30 17.54 5.47 5.17
CA ARG A 30 18.66 4.92 4.37
C ARG A 30 18.55 3.40 4.23
N LYS A 31 18.27 2.67 5.32
CA LYS A 31 18.11 1.21 5.29
C LYS A 31 16.90 0.79 4.45
N ALA A 32 15.76 1.43 4.66
CA ALA A 32 14.54 1.19 3.88
C ALA A 32 14.77 1.53 2.41
N GLY A 33 15.39 2.68 2.11
CA GLY A 33 15.72 3.09 0.75
C GLY A 33 16.68 2.14 0.05
N GLN A 34 17.69 1.61 0.74
CA GLN A 34 18.58 0.57 0.21
C GLN A 34 17.82 -0.73 -0.09
N PHE A 35 16.91 -1.14 0.80
CA PHE A 35 16.10 -2.34 0.62
C PHE A 35 15.17 -2.19 -0.60
N ILE A 36 14.45 -1.07 -0.67
CA ILE A 36 13.57 -0.73 -1.81
C ILE A 36 14.39 -0.60 -3.10
N GLY A 37 15.59 0.00 -3.03
CA GLY A 37 16.49 0.14 -4.16
C GLY A 37 16.96 -1.20 -4.71
N LYS A 38 17.33 -2.14 -3.83
CA LYS A 38 17.65 -3.52 -4.21
C LYS A 38 16.46 -4.24 -4.81
N ALA A 39 15.28 -4.14 -4.18
CA ALA A 39 14.04 -4.70 -4.71
C ALA A 39 13.69 -4.14 -6.10
N LYS A 40 13.86 -2.84 -6.32
CA LYS A 40 13.68 -2.19 -7.63
C LYS A 40 14.69 -2.68 -8.67
N GLY A 41 15.94 -2.90 -8.27
CA GLY A 41 16.97 -3.49 -9.12
C GLY A 41 16.59 -4.89 -9.58
N MET A 42 16.23 -5.75 -8.63
CA MET A 42 15.73 -7.10 -8.93
C MET A 42 14.50 -7.05 -9.83
N ALA A 43 13.51 -6.21 -9.52
CA ALA A 43 12.30 -6.07 -10.34
C ALA A 43 12.62 -5.66 -11.78
N ARG A 44 13.63 -4.83 -12.01
CA ARG A 44 14.09 -4.46 -13.37
C ARG A 44 14.71 -5.65 -14.10
N GLU A 45 15.47 -6.48 -13.41
CA GLU A 45 16.04 -7.71 -13.97
C GLU A 45 14.94 -8.72 -14.29
N PHE A 46 13.97 -8.90 -13.38
CA PHE A 46 12.78 -9.71 -13.62
C PHE A 46 11.96 -9.21 -14.80
N SER A 47 11.68 -7.90 -14.90
CA SER A 47 11.00 -7.35 -16.07
C SER A 47 11.76 -7.63 -17.35
N ARG A 48 13.08 -7.42 -17.39
CA ARG A 48 13.90 -7.71 -18.57
C ARG A 48 13.90 -9.19 -18.96
N ALA A 49 14.05 -10.08 -17.98
CA ALA A 49 14.00 -11.53 -18.20
C ALA A 49 12.61 -11.99 -18.62
N MET A 50 11.56 -11.41 -18.04
CA MET A 50 10.15 -11.64 -18.39
C MET A 50 9.85 -11.18 -19.82
N ASP A 51 10.30 -10.00 -20.22
CA ASP A 51 10.13 -9.46 -21.57
C ASP A 51 10.83 -10.37 -22.61
N GLN A 52 12.05 -10.82 -22.29
CA GLN A 52 12.83 -11.70 -23.16
C GLN A 52 12.23 -13.11 -23.25
N ALA A 53 11.75 -13.64 -22.12
CA ALA A 53 11.02 -14.91 -22.09
C ALA A 53 9.62 -14.80 -22.71
N ALA A 54 9.00 -13.62 -22.75
CA ALA A 54 7.71 -13.38 -23.39
C ALA A 54 7.79 -13.44 -24.91
N ASP A 55 8.91 -12.95 -25.46
CA ASP A 55 9.23 -13.05 -26.88
C ASP A 55 9.55 -14.49 -27.31
N GLU A 56 10.14 -15.32 -26.43
CA GLU A 56 10.51 -16.72 -26.74
C GLU A 56 9.50 -17.79 -26.27
N SER A 57 8.71 -17.54 -25.22
CA SER A 57 7.92 -18.58 -24.53
C SER A 57 6.69 -18.03 -23.79
N GLY A 58 5.55 -17.81 -24.46
CA GLY A 58 4.20 -17.88 -23.84
C GLY A 58 3.90 -17.04 -22.57
N VAL A 59 4.74 -16.09 -22.14
CA VAL A 59 4.55 -15.30 -20.90
C VAL A 59 3.25 -14.46 -20.93
N LYS A 60 2.67 -14.30 -22.12
CA LYS A 60 1.31 -13.78 -22.32
C LYS A 60 0.27 -14.56 -21.51
N ASP A 61 0.42 -15.86 -21.32
CA ASP A 61 -0.50 -16.70 -20.54
C ASP A 61 -0.34 -16.52 -19.02
N VAL A 62 0.90 -16.33 -18.53
CA VAL A 62 1.15 -15.99 -17.12
C VAL A 62 0.62 -14.58 -16.83
N THR A 63 0.89 -13.61 -17.70
CA THR A 63 0.36 -12.25 -17.59
C THR A 63 -1.17 -12.24 -17.65
N LYS A 64 -1.78 -13.08 -18.49
CA LYS A 64 -3.24 -13.24 -18.55
C LYS A 64 -3.80 -13.85 -17.27
N THR A 65 -3.13 -14.85 -16.71
CA THR A 65 -3.50 -15.47 -15.43
C THR A 65 -3.40 -14.48 -14.27
N LEU A 66 -2.34 -13.67 -14.20
CA LEU A 66 -2.21 -12.61 -13.19
C LEU A 66 -3.30 -11.54 -13.33
N ASN A 67 -3.63 -11.12 -14.55
CA ASN A 67 -4.75 -10.20 -14.79
C ASN A 67 -6.10 -10.83 -14.40
N THR A 68 -6.31 -12.11 -14.70
CA THR A 68 -7.52 -12.86 -14.33
C THR A 68 -7.62 -13.10 -12.82
N VAL A 69 -6.51 -13.19 -12.08
CA VAL A 69 -6.49 -13.28 -10.60
C VAL A 69 -6.65 -11.91 -9.93
N THR A 70 -6.18 -10.84 -10.58
CA THR A 70 -6.33 -9.48 -10.07
C THR A 70 -7.79 -9.02 -10.09
N ASN A 71 -8.57 -9.40 -11.11
CA ASN A 71 -9.98 -9.05 -11.24
C ASN A 71 -10.88 -9.54 -10.07
N PRO A 72 -10.84 -10.84 -9.66
CA PRO A 72 -11.63 -11.36 -8.53
C PRO A 72 -11.13 -10.86 -7.18
N ILE A 73 -9.82 -10.62 -7.01
CA ILE A 73 -9.30 -10.00 -5.79
C ILE A 73 -9.82 -8.57 -5.64
N ARG A 74 -9.86 -7.79 -6.73
CA ARG A 74 -10.43 -6.45 -6.72
C ARG A 74 -11.90 -6.46 -6.37
N SER A 75 -12.69 -7.34 -6.99
CA SER A 75 -14.11 -7.50 -6.66
C SER A 75 -14.35 -7.97 -5.21
N SER A 76 -13.47 -8.82 -4.67
CA SER A 76 -13.53 -9.25 -3.27
C SER A 76 -13.18 -8.12 -2.31
N LEU A 77 -12.14 -7.33 -2.61
CA LEU A 77 -11.77 -6.14 -1.86
C LEU A 77 -12.84 -5.06 -1.93
N ASP A 78 -13.51 -4.89 -3.06
CA ASP A 78 -14.66 -3.98 -3.22
C ASP A 78 -15.82 -4.44 -2.33
N GLY A 79 -16.15 -5.73 -2.32
CA GLY A 79 -17.16 -6.31 -1.43
C GLY A 79 -16.82 -6.16 0.06
N VAL A 80 -15.55 -6.37 0.44
CA VAL A 80 -15.06 -6.17 1.82
C VAL A 80 -15.07 -4.69 2.19
N THR A 81 -14.69 -3.81 1.27
CA THR A 81 -14.70 -2.35 1.47
C THR A 81 -16.13 -1.83 1.60
N GLU A 82 -17.06 -2.37 0.82
CA GLU A 82 -18.48 -2.04 0.86
C GLU A 82 -19.15 -2.55 2.13
N ALA A 83 -18.81 -3.76 2.57
CA ALA A 83 -19.19 -4.26 3.89
C ALA A 83 -18.64 -3.35 4.98
N THR A 84 -17.35 -3.00 4.92
CA THR A 84 -16.71 -2.10 5.90
C THR A 84 -17.36 -0.71 5.90
N LYS A 85 -17.76 -0.17 4.75
CA LYS A 85 -18.51 1.11 4.65
C LYS A 85 -19.91 0.99 5.24
N SER A 86 -20.62 -0.12 4.97
CA SER A 86 -21.95 -0.37 5.51
C SER A 86 -21.92 -0.54 7.03
N PHE A 87 -20.91 -1.24 7.56
CA PHE A 87 -20.65 -1.34 9.01
C PHE A 87 -20.22 -0.01 9.63
N LYS A 88 -19.42 0.81 8.92
CA LYS A 88 -19.00 2.13 9.39
C LYS A 88 -20.16 3.14 9.41
N ASN A 89 -21.08 3.04 8.46
CA ASN A 89 -22.24 3.93 8.36
C ASN A 89 -23.42 3.46 9.23
N TRP A 90 -23.38 2.21 9.70
CA TRP A 90 -24.25 1.75 10.78
C TRP A 90 -23.74 2.32 12.11
N ASN A 91 -24.34 3.44 12.50
CA ASN A 91 -24.15 4.11 13.77
C ASN A 91 -24.60 3.22 14.96
N PRO A 92 -23.70 2.70 15.82
CA PRO A 92 -24.09 2.06 17.07
C PRO A 92 -24.26 3.16 18.15
N ASN A 93 -25.23 4.05 17.96
CA ASN A 93 -25.80 4.85 19.03
C ASN A 93 -27.29 4.50 19.13
N ILE A 94 -27.56 3.22 19.39
CA ILE A 94 -28.83 2.81 19.96
C ILE A 94 -28.72 3.12 21.46
N GLU A 95 -29.61 4.01 21.93
CA GLU A 95 -29.92 4.28 23.34
C GLU A 95 -28.84 4.93 24.23
N ALA A 96 -28.72 6.25 24.12
CA ALA A 96 -28.49 7.12 25.28
C ALA A 96 -29.48 8.30 25.31
N SER A 97 -30.69 8.11 24.77
CA SER A 97 -31.83 9.01 24.95
C SER A 97 -32.83 8.35 25.88
N GLY A 98 -32.48 8.38 27.16
CA GLY A 98 -33.25 7.79 28.25
C GLY A 98 -32.92 8.43 29.60
N LEU A 99 -32.67 9.75 29.62
CA LEU A 99 -32.95 10.72 30.69
C LEU A 99 -32.96 12.13 30.07
#